data_AF-A0A395IWN8-F1
#
_entry.id   AF-A0A395IWN8-F1
#
_cell.length_a   1.000
_cell.length_b   1.000
_cell.length_c   1.000
_cell.angle_alpha   90.00
_cell.angle_beta   90.00
_cell.angle_gamma   90.00
#
_symmetry.space_group_name_H-M   'P 1'
#
loop_
_entity.id
_entity.type
_entity.pdbx_description
1 polymer ?
#
loop_
_entity_poly.entity_id
_entity_poly.type
_entity_poly.pdbx_seq_one_letter_code
_entity_poly.pdbx_strand_id
1 'polypeptide(L)'
;MAENTPTTANDLVNGAAQVAKSPEEIAKENDLLPRLITHLDRHLIFPLLQFVADQDEEPSPEITKAKFELLKKTNMTDYVASLHCEIEGVEEPPKEYATKRQEILERLDIFGQESEKITDLLGREDVVTGLRSDKVANLEFLKKEHDVTIEMVNVLYDFAAELLYQFRVLSTDDDKVTAATWGKIGLYLTAAVITNRNRTRNTGQYQKQLKDIIRIVKQENYEYSDPVTDFIKALYLDFDFEEAQRDFPKLKKFSVPISSLSQPLKTLSRPLDI
;
A
#
# COMPACT_ATOMS: atom_id res chain seq x y z
N MET A 1 -47.18 -10.14 60.38
CA MET A 1 -46.31 -8.95 60.43
C MET A 1 -44.92 -9.42 60.08
N ALA A 2 -44.54 -9.27 58.81
CA ALA A 2 -43.19 -9.57 58.33
C ALA A 2 -42.47 -8.23 58.20
N GLU A 3 -41.42 -8.03 58.99
CA GLU A 3 -40.70 -6.78 59.10
C GLU A 3 -39.54 -6.80 58.08
N ASN A 4 -39.65 -5.93 57.09
CA ASN A 4 -38.60 -5.62 56.12
C ASN A 4 -37.39 -5.01 56.83
N THR A 5 -36.22 -5.61 56.66
CA THR A 5 -34.94 -4.93 56.83
C THR A 5 -34.33 -4.67 55.45
N PRO A 6 -33.89 -3.44 55.13
CA PRO A 6 -33.40 -3.09 53.81
C PRO A 6 -31.96 -3.56 53.63
N THR A 7 -31.72 -4.34 52.57
CA THR A 7 -30.37 -4.68 52.08
C THR A 7 -29.60 -3.38 51.82
N THR A 8 -28.53 -3.18 52.56
CA THR A 8 -27.61 -2.04 52.43
C THR A 8 -27.04 -1.94 51.03
N ALA A 9 -26.97 -0.71 50.52
CA ALA A 9 -26.62 -0.32 49.15
C ALA A 9 -25.16 -0.59 48.70
N ASN A 10 -24.45 -1.56 49.32
CA ASN A 10 -23.08 -1.90 48.97
C ASN A 10 -22.94 -3.17 48.09
N ASP A 11 -24.02 -3.92 47.86
CA ASP A 11 -23.97 -5.16 47.07
C ASP A 11 -24.30 -4.98 45.57
N LEU A 12 -24.49 -3.73 45.10
CA LEU A 12 -24.83 -3.43 43.69
C LEU A 12 -23.70 -2.81 42.86
N VAL A 13 -22.48 -2.69 43.41
CA VAL A 13 -21.37 -2.01 42.70
C VAL A 13 -20.35 -2.97 42.06
N ASN A 14 -20.43 -4.28 42.32
CA ASN A 14 -19.44 -5.25 41.80
C ASN A 14 -19.91 -6.07 40.58
N GLY A 15 -20.83 -5.53 39.78
CA GLY A 15 -21.28 -6.13 38.52
C GLY A 15 -20.80 -5.34 37.30
N ALA A 16 -19.75 -5.83 36.64
CA ALA A 16 -19.33 -5.46 35.28
C ALA A 16 -18.82 -4.03 35.04
N ALA A 17 -17.77 -3.61 35.73
CA ALA A 17 -16.77 -2.77 35.08
C ALA A 17 -15.89 -3.69 34.22
N GLN A 18 -16.32 -3.99 32.98
CA GLN A 18 -15.37 -4.45 31.97
C GLN A 18 -14.30 -3.37 31.88
N VAL A 19 -13.07 -3.70 32.25
CA VAL A 19 -11.92 -2.82 32.06
C VAL A 19 -11.87 -2.49 30.57
N ALA A 20 -12.31 -1.29 30.21
CA ALA A 20 -12.32 -0.84 28.83
C ALA A 20 -10.86 -0.78 28.36
N LYS A 21 -10.50 -1.66 27.41
CA LYS A 21 -9.15 -1.75 26.84
C LYS A 21 -8.70 -0.38 26.36
N SER A 22 -7.39 -0.11 26.51
CA SER A 22 -6.83 1.16 26.08
C SER A 22 -6.91 1.32 24.55
N PRO A 23 -6.89 2.56 24.02
CA PRO A 23 -6.99 2.80 22.58
C PRO A 23 -5.87 2.13 21.77
N GLU A 24 -4.66 2.10 22.33
CA GLU A 24 -3.49 1.45 21.74
C GLU A 24 -3.65 -0.07 21.72
N GLU A 25 -4.23 -0.66 22.78
CA GLU A 25 -4.53 -2.10 22.83
C GLU A 25 -5.56 -2.50 21.77
N ILE A 26 -6.61 -1.71 21.57
CA ILE A 26 -7.65 -2.00 20.56
C ILE A 26 -7.09 -1.87 19.13
N ALA A 27 -6.27 -0.85 18.86
CA ALA A 27 -5.61 -0.68 17.56
C ALA A 27 -4.63 -1.82 17.27
N LYS A 28 -3.85 -2.24 18.27
CA LYS A 28 -2.89 -3.34 18.16
C LYS A 28 -3.56 -4.70 17.98
N GLU A 29 -4.70 -4.94 18.63
CA GLU A 29 -5.49 -6.18 18.46
C GLU A 29 -6.12 -6.30 17.07
N ASN A 30 -6.41 -5.17 16.42
CA ASN A 30 -7.00 -5.10 15.08
C ASN A 30 -5.97 -4.77 13.98
N ASP A 31 -4.67 -4.88 14.29
CA ASP A 31 -3.63 -4.63 13.30
C ASP A 31 -3.69 -5.67 12.17
N LEU A 32 -4.00 -5.18 10.97
CA LEU A 32 -4.10 -5.98 9.76
C LEU A 32 -2.75 -6.18 9.07
N LEU A 33 -1.72 -5.42 9.45
CA LEU A 33 -0.42 -5.45 8.81
C LEU A 33 0.19 -6.87 8.79
N PRO A 34 0.16 -7.68 9.88
CA PRO A 34 0.66 -9.05 9.85
C PRO A 34 -0.08 -9.97 8.86
N ARG A 35 -1.38 -9.74 8.66
CA ARG A 35 -2.21 -10.51 7.72
C ARG A 35 -2.01 -10.05 6.27
N LEU A 36 -1.72 -8.77 6.06
CA LEU A 36 -1.51 -8.19 4.73
C LEU A 36 -0.10 -8.49 4.20
N ILE A 37 0.91 -8.58 5.08
CA ILE A 37 2.31 -8.83 4.70
C ILE A 37 2.48 -10.13 3.90
N THR A 38 1.68 -11.17 4.16
CA THR A 38 1.78 -12.45 3.43
C THR A 38 1.24 -12.41 2.01
N HIS A 39 0.48 -11.37 1.66
CA HIS A 39 -0.24 -11.27 0.39
C HIS A 39 0.19 -10.06 -0.45
N LEU A 40 1.09 -9.23 0.06
CA LEU A 40 1.56 -8.03 -0.62
C LEU A 40 3.03 -8.13 -1.02
N ASP A 41 3.35 -7.53 -2.15
CA ASP A 41 4.74 -7.35 -2.55
C ASP A 41 5.48 -6.43 -1.57
N ARG A 42 6.78 -6.69 -1.40
CA ARG A 42 7.65 -5.92 -0.49
C ARG A 42 7.61 -4.40 -0.72
N HIS A 43 7.40 -3.96 -1.95
CA HIS A 43 7.30 -2.53 -2.30
C HIS A 43 5.94 -1.92 -1.97
N LEU A 44 4.89 -2.74 -1.79
CA LEU A 44 3.58 -2.31 -1.30
C LEU A 44 3.52 -2.32 0.23
N ILE A 45 4.26 -3.22 0.88
CA ILE A 45 4.41 -3.26 2.33
C ILE A 45 5.21 -2.06 2.84
N PHE A 46 6.23 -1.63 2.10
CA PHE A 46 7.11 -0.54 2.53
C PHE A 46 6.36 0.78 2.85
N PRO A 47 5.46 1.32 2.01
CA PRO A 47 4.64 2.49 2.35
C PRO A 47 3.79 2.29 3.59
N LEU A 48 3.30 1.07 3.85
CA LEU A 48 2.53 0.76 5.05
C LEU A 48 3.41 0.82 6.31
N LEU A 49 4.62 0.25 6.25
CA LEU A 49 5.61 0.37 7.34
C LEU A 49 6.06 1.81 7.56
N GLN A 50 6.19 2.60 6.50
CA GLN A 50 6.51 4.02 6.62
C GLN A 50 5.36 4.77 7.31
N PHE A 51 4.12 4.48 6.94
CA PHE A 51 2.95 5.08 7.57
C PHE A 51 2.84 4.76 9.07
N VAL A 52 3.17 3.53 9.49
CA VAL A 52 3.22 3.18 10.91
C VAL A 52 4.37 3.92 11.60
N ALA A 53 5.56 3.96 10.99
CA ALA A 53 6.71 4.69 11.54
C ALA A 53 6.45 6.19 11.74
N ASP A 54 5.67 6.82 10.84
CA ASP A 54 5.33 8.24 10.90
C ASP A 54 4.25 8.55 11.96
N GLN A 55 3.56 7.54 12.51
CA GLN A 55 2.56 7.72 13.57
C GLN A 55 3.17 7.74 14.97
N ASP A 56 4.29 7.06 15.15
CA ASP A 56 4.97 7.01 16.45
C ASP A 56 5.73 8.33 16.66
N GLU A 57 5.57 8.94 17.84
CA GLU A 57 6.30 10.17 18.21
C GLU A 57 7.82 9.94 18.30
N GLU A 58 8.23 8.69 18.56
CA GLU A 58 9.63 8.26 18.60
C GLU A 58 9.93 7.19 17.54
N PRO A 59 11.09 7.27 16.86
CA PRO A 59 11.49 6.27 15.88
C PRO A 59 11.67 4.90 16.55
N SER A 60 10.80 3.95 16.20
CA SER A 60 10.89 2.58 16.70
C SER A 60 12.01 1.79 16.01
N PRO A 61 13.03 1.30 16.76
CA PRO A 61 14.12 0.50 16.19
C PRO A 61 13.62 -0.83 15.60
N GLU A 62 12.47 -1.33 16.07
CA GLU A 62 11.83 -2.53 15.54
C GLU A 62 11.32 -2.31 14.11
N ILE A 63 10.76 -1.12 13.83
CA ILE A 63 10.28 -0.75 12.50
C ILE A 63 11.45 -0.52 11.54
N THR A 64 12.53 0.14 11.98
CA THR A 64 13.75 0.29 11.18
C THR A 64 14.34 -1.07 10.79
N LYS A 65 14.39 -2.02 11.74
CA LYS A 65 14.83 -3.39 11.48
C LYS A 65 13.89 -4.14 10.52
N ALA A 66 12.57 -3.98 10.67
CA ALA A 66 11.59 -4.56 9.76
C ALA A 66 11.75 -4.02 8.32
N LYS A 67 11.96 -2.70 8.18
CA LYS A 67 12.26 -2.05 6.88
C LYS A 67 13.54 -2.63 6.27
N PHE A 68 14.59 -2.81 7.06
CA PHE A 68 15.85 -3.42 6.60
C PHE A 68 15.64 -4.86 6.11
N GLU A 69 14.98 -5.71 6.90
CA GLU A 69 14.72 -7.10 6.55
C GLU A 69 13.86 -7.25 5.28
N LEU A 70 12.88 -6.35 5.11
CA LEU A 70 12.02 -6.30 3.93
C LEU A 70 12.81 -5.93 2.66
N LEU A 71 13.73 -4.96 2.78
CA LEU A 71 14.41 -4.36 1.63
C LEU A 71 15.79 -4.93 1.33
N LYS A 72 16.44 -5.66 2.25
CA LYS A 72 17.83 -6.16 2.06
C LYS A 72 18.02 -7.01 0.80
N LYS A 73 16.96 -7.69 0.35
CA LYS A 73 16.95 -8.52 -0.87
C LYS A 73 16.62 -7.73 -2.14
N THR A 74 16.44 -6.41 -2.06
CA THR A 74 16.16 -5.53 -3.20
C THR A 74 17.44 -4.89 -3.73
N ASN A 75 17.28 -4.14 -4.82
CA ASN A 75 18.32 -3.29 -5.40
C ASN A 75 18.27 -1.84 -4.89
N MET A 76 17.48 -1.53 -3.84
CA MET A 76 17.47 -0.22 -3.17
C MET A 76 18.71 -0.06 -2.26
N THR A 77 19.92 -0.26 -2.81
CA THR A 77 21.18 -0.41 -2.06
C THR A 77 21.48 0.79 -1.19
N ASP A 78 21.32 2.01 -1.68
CA ASP A 78 21.61 3.22 -0.92
C ASP A 78 20.70 3.35 0.32
N TYR A 79 19.41 3.01 0.17
CA TYR A 79 18.45 3.06 1.28
C TYR A 79 18.68 1.92 2.29
N VAL A 80 19.00 0.72 1.82
CA VAL A 80 19.37 -0.40 2.70
C VAL A 80 20.65 -0.09 3.46
N ALA A 81 21.62 0.58 2.81
CA ALA A 81 22.85 1.02 3.43
C ALA A 81 22.60 2.06 4.53
N SER A 82 21.71 3.04 4.31
CA SER A 82 21.35 4.01 5.36
C SER A 82 20.68 3.34 6.55
N LEU A 83 19.76 2.39 6.30
CA LEU A 83 19.12 1.61 7.38
C LEU A 83 20.14 0.76 8.16
N HIS A 84 21.13 0.18 7.48
CA HIS A 84 22.21 -0.56 8.15
C HIS A 84 23.02 0.36 9.07
N CYS A 85 23.36 1.56 8.61
CA CYS A 85 24.07 2.56 9.41
C CYS A 85 23.27 2.96 10.66
N GLU A 86 21.97 3.16 10.51
CA GLU A 86 21.05 3.47 11.60
C GLU A 86 20.95 2.35 12.64
N ILE A 87 20.89 1.09 12.20
CA ILE A 87 20.77 -0.08 13.08
C ILE A 87 22.07 -0.36 13.85
N GLU A 88 23.21 -0.30 13.18
CA GLU A 88 24.52 -0.64 13.76
C GLU A 88 25.21 0.58 14.41
N GLY A 89 24.67 1.79 14.25
CA GLY A 89 25.26 3.03 14.75
C GLY A 89 26.59 3.39 14.10
N VAL A 90 26.81 2.96 12.84
CA VAL A 90 28.03 3.24 12.07
C VAL A 90 27.82 4.44 11.16
N GLU A 91 28.84 5.29 11.00
CA GLU A 91 28.77 6.49 10.17
C GLU A 91 28.91 6.17 8.67
N GLU A 92 29.64 5.11 8.34
CA GLU A 92 29.86 4.66 6.96
C GLU A 92 29.30 3.25 6.71
N PRO A 93 28.60 3.03 5.57
CA PRO A 93 28.08 1.73 5.22
C PRO A 93 29.20 0.76 4.80
N PRO A 94 29.03 -0.56 5.03
CA PRO A 94 29.93 -1.58 4.51
C PRO A 94 30.21 -1.46 3.01
N LYS A 95 31.46 -1.78 2.61
CA LYS A 95 31.91 -1.71 1.20
C LYS A 95 31.08 -2.57 0.25
N GLU A 96 30.44 -3.63 0.76
CA GLU A 96 29.55 -4.50 -0.02
C GLU A 96 28.43 -3.72 -0.72
N TYR A 97 27.86 -2.70 -0.06
CA TYR A 97 26.79 -1.89 -0.65
C TYR A 97 27.29 -1.05 -1.84
N ALA A 98 28.52 -0.55 -1.77
CA ALA A 98 29.15 0.17 -2.87
C ALA A 98 29.44 -0.75 -4.07
N THR A 99 29.97 -1.95 -3.83
CA THR A 99 30.18 -2.96 -4.88
C THR A 99 28.86 -3.35 -5.54
N LYS A 100 27.84 -3.70 -4.75
CA LYS A 100 26.52 -4.07 -5.27
C LYS A 100 25.87 -2.93 -6.06
N ARG A 101 26.03 -1.68 -5.61
CA ARG A 101 25.57 -0.51 -6.36
C ARG A 101 26.24 -0.41 -7.73
N GLN A 102 27.55 -0.61 -7.80
CA GLN A 102 28.29 -0.58 -9.06
C GLN A 102 27.79 -1.67 -10.02
N GLU A 103 27.62 -2.90 -9.53
CA GLU A 103 27.07 -4.01 -10.33
C GLU A 103 25.65 -3.71 -10.86
N ILE A 104 24.80 -3.08 -10.05
CA ILE A 104 23.45 -2.68 -10.46
C ILE A 104 23.51 -1.61 -11.57
N LEU A 105 24.40 -0.63 -11.44
CA LEU A 105 24.55 0.44 -12.45
C LEU A 105 25.09 -0.11 -13.78
N GLU A 106 26.07 -1.00 -13.73
CA GLU A 106 26.59 -1.67 -14.93
C GLU A 106 25.52 -2.51 -15.61
N ARG A 107 24.74 -3.27 -14.83
CA ARG A 107 23.62 -4.04 -15.37
C ARG A 107 22.53 -3.14 -15.97
N LEU A 108 22.27 -1.98 -15.36
CA LEU A 108 21.30 -1.01 -15.86
C LEU A 108 21.77 -0.40 -17.19
N ASP A 109 23.06 -0.10 -17.32
CA ASP A 109 23.66 0.39 -18.57
C ASP A 109 23.55 -0.66 -19.69
N ILE A 110 23.89 -1.92 -19.40
CA ILE A 110 23.74 -3.03 -20.34
C ILE A 110 22.29 -3.15 -20.83
N PHE A 111 21.31 -3.17 -19.91
CA PHE A 111 19.92 -3.26 -20.31
C PHE A 111 19.43 -2.03 -21.07
N GLY A 112 19.94 -0.84 -20.75
CA GLY A 112 19.67 0.38 -21.51
C GLY A 112 20.12 0.24 -22.97
N GLN A 113 21.35 -0.24 -23.19
CA GLN A 113 21.90 -0.47 -24.52
C GLN A 113 21.17 -1.58 -25.28
N GLU A 114 20.84 -2.69 -24.61
CA GLU A 114 20.13 -3.83 -25.23
C GLU A 114 18.68 -3.49 -25.59
N SER A 115 18.02 -2.60 -24.82
CA SER A 115 16.64 -2.18 -25.07
C SER A 115 16.53 -1.00 -26.05
N GLU A 116 17.58 -0.20 -26.25
CA GLU A 116 17.57 1.03 -27.07
C GLU A 116 16.93 0.81 -28.44
N LYS A 117 17.40 -0.21 -29.19
CA LYS A 117 16.86 -0.53 -30.53
C LYS A 117 15.34 -0.72 -30.51
N ILE A 118 14.82 -1.52 -29.59
CA ILE A 118 13.40 -1.85 -29.55
C ILE A 118 12.56 -0.70 -28.98
N THR A 119 13.09 0.02 -28.00
CA THR A 119 12.42 1.21 -27.43
C THR A 119 12.31 2.32 -28.45
N ASP A 120 13.36 2.59 -29.23
CA ASP A 120 13.36 3.57 -30.31
C ASP A 120 12.35 3.19 -31.39
N LEU A 121 12.37 1.92 -31.82
CA LEU A 121 11.42 1.42 -32.83
C LEU A 121 9.96 1.63 -32.39
N LEU A 122 9.65 1.35 -31.12
CA LEU A 122 8.31 1.52 -30.55
C LEU A 122 7.95 2.98 -30.24
N GLY A 123 8.92 3.90 -30.30
CA GLY A 123 8.68 5.34 -30.25
C GLY A 123 8.28 5.94 -31.60
N ARG A 124 8.49 5.22 -32.72
CA ARG A 124 8.17 5.72 -34.06
C ARG A 124 6.72 5.48 -34.45
N GLU A 125 6.06 6.53 -34.94
CA GLU A 125 4.63 6.50 -35.30
C GLU A 125 4.31 5.55 -36.46
N ASP A 126 5.21 5.42 -37.42
CA ASP A 126 5.09 4.51 -38.58
C ASP A 126 5.05 3.04 -38.14
N VAL A 127 5.89 2.68 -37.16
CA VAL A 127 5.93 1.32 -36.59
C VAL A 127 4.70 1.04 -35.74
N VAL A 128 4.34 1.97 -34.84
CA VAL A 128 3.21 1.80 -33.92
C VAL A 128 1.88 1.67 -34.68
N THR A 129 1.71 2.41 -35.77
CA THR A 129 0.53 2.31 -36.64
C THR A 129 0.45 0.95 -37.36
N GLY A 130 1.58 0.30 -37.59
CA GLY A 130 1.65 -1.06 -38.15
C GLY A 130 1.26 -2.16 -37.16
N LEU A 131 1.27 -1.88 -35.85
CA LEU A 131 0.93 -2.85 -34.81
C LEU A 131 -0.57 -3.15 -34.80
N ARG A 132 -0.89 -4.44 -34.70
CA ARG A 132 -2.24 -5.01 -34.68
C ARG A 132 -2.57 -5.53 -33.28
N SER A 133 -3.81 -5.98 -33.09
CA SER A 133 -4.22 -6.68 -31.86
C SER A 133 -3.57 -8.06 -31.68
N ASP A 134 -3.15 -8.68 -32.79
CA ASP A 134 -2.52 -10.01 -32.79
C ASP A 134 -1.00 -9.89 -32.54
N LYS A 135 -0.57 -10.44 -31.40
CA LYS A 135 0.82 -10.37 -30.95
C LYS A 135 1.79 -11.19 -31.82
N VAL A 136 1.33 -12.32 -32.36
CA VAL A 136 2.16 -13.17 -33.22
C VAL A 136 2.46 -12.44 -34.53
N ALA A 137 1.44 -11.83 -35.11
CA ALA A 137 1.60 -11.01 -36.31
C ALA A 137 2.51 -9.80 -36.07
N ASN A 138 2.40 -9.13 -34.91
CA ASN A 138 3.28 -8.02 -34.55
C ASN A 138 4.74 -8.44 -34.44
N LEU A 139 5.02 -9.56 -33.77
CA LEU A 139 6.37 -10.07 -33.64
C LEU A 139 6.96 -10.48 -35.00
N GLU A 140 6.16 -11.12 -35.86
CA GLU A 140 6.60 -11.45 -37.22
C GLU A 140 6.89 -10.21 -38.07
N PHE A 141 6.04 -9.18 -37.98
CA PHE A 141 6.24 -7.89 -38.66
C PHE A 141 7.56 -7.25 -38.23
N LEU A 142 7.78 -7.11 -36.92
CA LEU A 142 9.01 -6.53 -36.39
C LEU A 142 10.26 -7.36 -36.73
N LYS A 143 10.13 -8.69 -36.75
CA LYS A 143 11.21 -9.59 -37.15
C LYS A 143 11.58 -9.45 -38.63
N LYS A 144 10.59 -9.33 -39.51
CA LYS A 144 10.78 -9.26 -40.96
C LYS A 144 11.24 -7.88 -41.43
N GLU A 145 10.70 -6.81 -40.86
CA GLU A 145 10.95 -5.44 -41.35
C GLU A 145 12.01 -4.68 -40.55
N HIS A 146 12.26 -5.06 -39.29
CA HIS A 146 13.15 -4.32 -38.38
C HIS A 146 14.20 -5.19 -37.67
N ASP A 147 14.30 -6.47 -38.04
CA ASP A 147 15.28 -7.42 -37.48
C ASP A 147 15.22 -7.48 -35.94
N VAL A 148 14.01 -7.51 -35.41
CA VAL A 148 13.76 -7.67 -33.97
C VAL A 148 13.72 -9.15 -33.61
N THR A 149 14.44 -9.51 -32.55
CA THR A 149 14.45 -10.88 -32.01
C THR A 149 13.60 -11.01 -30.75
N ILE A 150 13.29 -12.25 -30.37
CA ILE A 150 12.52 -12.53 -29.14
C ILE A 150 13.33 -12.14 -27.90
N GLU A 151 14.66 -12.25 -27.97
CA GLU A 151 15.59 -11.85 -26.93
C GLU A 151 15.48 -10.35 -26.67
N MET A 152 15.44 -9.51 -27.71
CA MET A 152 15.22 -8.07 -27.59
C MET A 152 13.89 -7.74 -26.91
N VAL A 153 12.84 -8.53 -27.18
CA VAL A 153 11.55 -8.38 -26.49
C VAL A 153 11.67 -8.80 -25.03
N ASN A 154 12.38 -9.89 -24.72
CA ASN A 154 12.58 -10.32 -23.34
C ASN A 154 13.42 -9.33 -22.52
N VAL A 155 14.35 -8.62 -23.15
CA VAL A 155 15.08 -7.52 -22.49
C VAL A 155 14.10 -6.47 -21.96
N LEU A 156 12.98 -6.18 -22.65
CA LEU A 156 11.95 -5.26 -22.15
C LEU A 156 11.22 -5.75 -20.89
N TYR A 157 11.19 -7.08 -20.68
CA TYR A 157 10.61 -7.66 -19.46
C TYR A 157 11.59 -7.55 -18.29
N ASP A 158 12.87 -7.78 -18.56
CA ASP A 158 13.93 -7.70 -17.56
C ASP A 158 14.30 -6.24 -17.22
N PHE A 159 14.15 -5.33 -18.19
CA PHE A 159 14.41 -3.90 -18.08
C PHE A 159 13.17 -3.12 -17.63
N ALA A 160 13.06 -3.00 -16.30
CA ALA A 160 12.23 -2.04 -15.57
C ALA A 160 10.71 -2.06 -15.81
N ALA A 161 9.98 -1.48 -14.84
CA ALA A 161 8.52 -1.46 -14.84
C ALA A 161 7.89 -0.59 -15.96
N GLU A 162 8.65 0.37 -16.50
CA GLU A 162 8.16 1.33 -17.49
C GLU A 162 7.90 0.68 -18.85
N LEU A 163 8.72 -0.30 -19.24
CA LEU A 163 8.61 -0.94 -20.55
C LEU A 163 7.71 -2.18 -20.55
N LEU A 164 7.14 -2.56 -19.40
CA LEU A 164 6.22 -3.71 -19.30
C LEU A 164 4.98 -3.58 -20.19
N TYR A 165 4.56 -2.36 -20.54
CA TYR A 165 3.49 -2.16 -21.51
C TYR A 165 3.92 -2.56 -22.91
N GLN A 166 5.08 -2.08 -23.35
CA GLN A 166 5.68 -2.39 -24.64
C GLN A 166 5.93 -3.89 -24.75
N PHE A 167 6.50 -4.50 -23.71
CA PHE A 167 6.65 -5.94 -23.60
C PHE A 167 5.32 -6.69 -23.80
N ARG A 168 4.25 -6.26 -23.13
CA ARG A 168 2.95 -6.96 -23.17
C ARG A 168 2.27 -6.92 -24.55
N VAL A 169 2.53 -5.89 -25.34
CA VAL A 169 2.01 -5.76 -26.72
C VAL A 169 2.71 -6.73 -27.68
N LEU A 170 3.95 -7.11 -27.39
CA LEU A 170 4.79 -7.92 -28.27
C LEU A 170 4.96 -9.37 -27.82
N SER A 171 4.94 -9.62 -26.52
CA SER A 171 5.23 -10.95 -25.97
C SER A 171 4.09 -11.94 -26.19
N THR A 172 4.46 -13.13 -26.67
CA THR A 172 3.58 -14.30 -26.83
C THR A 172 3.68 -15.26 -25.65
N ASP A 173 4.51 -14.96 -24.64
CA ASP A 173 4.66 -15.76 -23.43
C ASP A 173 3.60 -15.33 -22.40
N ASP A 174 2.58 -16.16 -22.22
CA ASP A 174 1.42 -15.86 -21.37
C ASP A 174 1.79 -15.75 -19.87
N ASP A 175 2.78 -16.51 -19.41
CA ASP A 175 3.23 -16.48 -18.01
C ASP A 175 3.93 -15.15 -17.72
N LYS A 176 4.85 -14.73 -18.60
CA LYS A 176 5.52 -13.42 -18.46
C LYS A 176 4.56 -12.26 -18.66
N VAL A 177 3.58 -12.38 -19.57
CA VAL A 177 2.54 -11.36 -19.78
C VAL A 177 1.69 -11.17 -18.52
N THR A 178 1.35 -12.28 -17.85
CA THR A 178 0.60 -12.26 -16.59
C THR A 178 1.44 -11.60 -15.50
N ALA A 179 2.70 -12.00 -15.34
CA ALA A 179 3.63 -11.41 -14.38
C ALA A 179 3.84 -9.90 -14.63
N ALA A 180 4.04 -9.48 -15.87
CA ALA A 180 4.17 -8.08 -16.26
C ALA A 180 2.91 -7.26 -15.95
N THR A 181 1.73 -7.88 -16.09
CA THR A 181 0.45 -7.24 -15.76
C THR A 181 0.34 -7.00 -14.25
N TRP A 182 0.70 -7.99 -13.43
CA TRP A 182 0.78 -7.84 -11.98
C TRP A 182 1.79 -6.79 -11.56
N GLY A 183 2.98 -6.78 -12.16
CA GLY A 183 4.00 -5.75 -11.90
C GLY A 183 3.51 -4.34 -12.20
N LYS A 184 2.79 -4.15 -13.33
CA LYS A 184 2.20 -2.85 -13.68
C LYS A 184 1.08 -2.43 -12.72
N ILE A 185 0.24 -3.36 -12.27
CA ILE A 185 -0.77 -3.10 -11.24
C ILE A 185 -0.09 -2.72 -9.91
N GLY A 186 0.93 -3.46 -9.48
CA GLY A 186 1.70 -3.17 -8.28
C GLY A 186 2.33 -1.77 -8.29
N LEU A 187 2.90 -1.35 -9.43
CA LEU A 187 3.40 0.02 -9.62
C LEU A 187 2.29 1.07 -9.44
N TYR A 188 1.14 0.89 -10.10
CA TYR A 188 0.02 1.82 -9.97
C TYR A 188 -0.54 1.86 -8.56
N LEU A 189 -0.65 0.71 -7.88
CA LEU A 189 -1.08 0.65 -6.49
C LEU A 189 -0.09 1.36 -5.57
N THR A 190 1.22 1.15 -5.76
CA THR A 190 2.26 1.85 -5.00
C THR A 190 2.17 3.36 -5.21
N ALA A 191 2.08 3.80 -6.48
CA ALA A 191 1.92 5.20 -6.82
C ALA A 191 0.62 5.78 -6.26
N ALA A 192 -0.50 5.04 -6.32
CA ALA A 192 -1.77 5.44 -5.72
C ALA A 192 -1.64 5.57 -4.20
N VAL A 193 -1.05 4.61 -3.50
CA VAL A 193 -0.83 4.70 -2.04
C VAL A 193 0.00 5.94 -1.68
N ILE A 194 1.05 6.25 -2.46
CA ILE A 194 1.89 7.44 -2.23
C ILE A 194 1.16 8.75 -2.57
N THR A 195 0.35 8.76 -3.63
CA THR A 195 -0.30 9.97 -4.17
C THR A 195 -1.70 10.23 -3.64
N ASN A 196 -2.36 9.25 -3.01
CA ASN A 196 -3.74 9.32 -2.53
C ASN A 196 -3.84 10.17 -1.25
N ARG A 197 -3.64 11.49 -1.42
CA ARG A 197 -3.89 12.55 -0.43
C ARG A 197 -5.18 13.34 -0.71
N ASN A 198 -5.91 13.07 -1.80
CA ASN A 198 -7.08 13.87 -2.21
C ASN A 198 -8.34 13.03 -2.39
N ARG A 199 -9.19 13.02 -1.35
CA ARG A 199 -10.46 12.28 -1.29
C ARG A 199 -11.66 13.23 -1.40
N THR A 200 -12.04 13.62 -2.61
CA THR A 200 -13.38 14.13 -2.96
C THR A 200 -13.46 14.17 -4.50
N ARG A 201 -14.53 13.78 -5.20
CA ARG A 201 -15.91 14.27 -5.13
C ARG A 201 -16.74 13.44 -6.12
N ASN A 202 -17.61 12.55 -5.68
CA ASN A 202 -18.71 12.00 -6.50
C ASN A 202 -19.78 11.37 -5.60
N THR A 203 -20.75 12.19 -5.18
CA THR A 203 -21.82 11.82 -4.24
C THR A 203 -22.67 10.63 -4.72
N GLY A 204 -22.85 10.47 -6.03
CA GLY A 204 -23.60 9.34 -6.62
C GLY A 204 -22.85 7.99 -6.57
N GLN A 205 -21.52 8.01 -6.76
CA GLN A 205 -20.70 6.79 -6.65
C GLN A 205 -20.57 6.34 -5.19
N TYR A 206 -20.50 7.30 -4.27
CA TYR A 206 -20.46 7.05 -2.83
C TYR A 206 -21.66 6.24 -2.35
N GLN A 207 -22.87 6.57 -2.78
CA GLN A 207 -24.07 5.83 -2.37
C GLN A 207 -24.09 4.38 -2.89
N LYS A 208 -23.57 4.15 -4.10
CA LYS A 208 -23.46 2.79 -4.66
C LYS A 208 -22.40 1.98 -3.89
N GLN A 209 -21.22 2.56 -3.69
CA GLN A 209 -20.14 1.96 -2.91
C GLN A 209 -20.57 1.65 -1.47
N LEU A 210 -21.31 2.55 -0.83
CA LEU A 210 -21.83 2.33 0.52
C LEU A 210 -22.80 1.15 0.58
N LYS A 211 -23.71 1.02 -0.40
CA LYS A 211 -24.61 -0.14 -0.48
C LYS A 211 -23.85 -1.44 -0.70
N ASP A 212 -22.81 -1.42 -1.53
CA ASP A 212 -21.96 -2.58 -1.78
C ASP A 212 -21.17 -2.97 -0.51
N ILE A 213 -20.64 -1.99 0.23
CA ILE A 213 -19.97 -2.21 1.53
C ILE A 213 -20.93 -2.81 2.56
N ILE A 214 -22.14 -2.26 2.72
CA ILE A 214 -23.14 -2.80 3.66
C ILE A 214 -23.47 -4.26 3.32
N ARG A 215 -23.57 -4.59 2.02
CA ARG A 215 -23.79 -5.95 1.57
C ARG A 215 -22.63 -6.88 1.95
N ILE A 216 -21.39 -6.45 1.73
CA ILE A 216 -20.19 -7.22 2.07
C ILE A 216 -20.12 -7.42 3.59
N VAL A 217 -20.29 -6.37 4.39
CA VAL A 217 -20.29 -6.47 5.86
C VAL A 217 -21.36 -7.47 6.33
N LYS A 218 -22.57 -7.45 5.75
CA LYS A 218 -23.61 -8.42 6.07
C LYS A 218 -23.20 -9.87 5.76
N GLN A 219 -22.45 -10.08 4.67
CA GLN A 219 -22.02 -11.40 4.24
C GLN A 219 -20.82 -11.91 5.05
N GLU A 220 -19.85 -11.05 5.37
CA GLU A 220 -18.56 -11.42 5.96
C GLU A 220 -18.53 -11.34 7.50
N ASN A 221 -19.59 -10.81 8.14
CA ASN A 221 -19.67 -10.65 9.60
C ASN A 221 -19.56 -11.98 10.39
N TYR A 222 -19.71 -13.14 9.74
CA TYR A 222 -19.48 -14.42 10.43
C TYR A 222 -17.99 -14.74 10.60
N GLU A 223 -17.11 -14.17 9.77
CA GLU A 223 -15.69 -14.51 9.69
C GLU A 223 -14.79 -13.42 10.29
N TYR A 224 -15.21 -12.16 10.16
CA TYR A 224 -14.43 -11.01 10.61
C TYR A 224 -15.31 -9.90 11.19
N SER A 225 -14.89 -9.36 12.34
CA SER A 225 -15.54 -8.24 13.03
C SER A 225 -14.44 -7.36 13.62
N ASP A 226 -14.56 -6.06 13.34
CA ASP A 226 -13.75 -4.97 13.86
C ASP A 226 -14.68 -3.80 14.28
N PRO A 227 -14.20 -2.82 15.07
CA PRO A 227 -15.03 -1.71 15.54
C PRO A 227 -15.67 -0.84 14.43
N VAL A 228 -15.11 -0.83 13.22
CA VAL A 228 -15.66 -0.17 12.04
C VAL A 228 -16.78 -1.00 11.41
N THR A 229 -16.59 -2.31 11.25
CA THR A 229 -17.65 -3.19 10.75
C THR A 229 -18.82 -3.27 11.72
N ASP A 230 -18.55 -3.28 13.02
CA ASP A 230 -19.57 -3.30 14.08
C ASP A 230 -20.40 -2.02 14.07
N PHE A 231 -19.76 -0.85 13.90
CA PHE A 231 -20.48 0.40 13.75
C PHE A 231 -21.32 0.44 12.46
N ILE A 232 -20.80 -0.05 11.33
CA ILE A 232 -21.56 -0.12 10.08
C ILE A 232 -22.77 -1.05 10.23
N LYS A 233 -22.60 -2.17 10.96
CA LYS A 233 -23.68 -3.10 11.29
C LYS A 233 -24.72 -2.44 12.19
N ALA A 234 -24.34 -1.82 13.29
CA ALA A 234 -25.25 -1.11 14.19
C ALA A 234 -26.03 0.00 13.44
N LEU A 235 -25.35 0.77 12.58
CA LEU A 235 -25.95 1.91 11.90
C LEU A 235 -26.83 1.54 10.69
N TYR A 236 -26.45 0.52 9.90
CA TYR A 236 -27.10 0.22 8.61
C TYR A 236 -27.75 -1.16 8.50
N LEU A 237 -27.48 -2.07 9.44
CA LEU A 237 -28.11 -3.41 9.47
C LEU A 237 -29.11 -3.52 10.61
N ASP A 238 -28.68 -3.19 11.83
CA ASP A 238 -29.48 -3.40 13.06
C ASP A 238 -30.27 -2.14 13.44
N PHE A 239 -29.91 -0.97 12.88
CA PHE A 239 -30.50 0.33 13.17
C PHE A 239 -30.49 0.69 14.67
N ASP A 240 -29.51 0.16 15.42
CA ASP A 240 -29.29 0.46 16.82
C ASP A 240 -28.36 1.67 16.95
N PHE A 241 -28.98 2.84 17.08
CA PHE A 241 -28.27 4.10 17.20
C PHE A 241 -27.59 4.29 18.57
N GLU A 242 -28.05 3.57 19.62
CA GLU A 242 -27.41 3.65 20.94
C GLU A 242 -26.11 2.85 20.96
N GLU A 243 -26.09 1.66 20.36
CA GLU A 243 -24.89 0.85 20.17
C GLU A 243 -23.89 1.58 19.26
N ALA A 244 -24.37 2.11 18.12
CA ALA A 244 -23.55 2.93 17.23
C ALA A 244 -22.93 4.16 17.94
N GLN A 245 -23.68 4.80 18.85
CA GLN A 245 -23.17 5.95 19.63
C GLN A 245 -22.13 5.54 20.68
N ARG A 246 -22.18 4.32 21.22
CA ARG A 246 -21.16 3.76 22.12
C ARG A 246 -19.89 3.35 21.38
N ASP A 247 -20.00 2.91 20.12
CA ASP A 247 -18.86 2.52 19.30
C ASP A 247 -18.19 3.69 18.59
N PHE A 248 -18.91 4.80 18.43
CA PHE A 248 -18.39 6.01 17.80
C PHE A 248 -17.11 6.59 18.44
N PRO A 249 -16.95 6.63 19.78
CA PRO A 249 -15.68 6.99 20.41
C PRO A 249 -14.52 6.02 20.11
N LYS A 250 -14.80 4.71 19.97
CA LYS A 250 -13.78 3.70 19.61
C LYS A 250 -13.30 3.92 18.17
N LEU A 251 -14.24 4.22 17.27
CA LEU A 251 -13.98 4.58 15.88
C LEU A 251 -13.16 5.84 15.70
N LYS A 252 -13.49 6.91 16.42
CA LYS A 252 -12.70 8.16 16.35
C LYS A 252 -11.25 7.90 16.69
N LYS A 253 -10.99 7.01 17.66
CA LYS A 253 -9.65 6.62 18.12
C LYS A 253 -8.92 5.70 17.13
N PHE A 254 -9.65 4.86 16.38
CA PHE A 254 -9.16 4.08 15.24
C PHE A 254 -8.81 4.95 14.01
N SER A 255 -9.43 6.13 13.88
CA SER A 255 -9.32 7.04 12.71
C SER A 255 -8.37 8.23 12.90
N VAL A 256 -7.87 8.49 14.11
CA VAL A 256 -7.06 9.69 14.45
C VAL A 256 -5.87 9.93 13.51
N PRO A 257 -5.14 8.94 12.97
CA PRO A 257 -4.01 9.22 12.07
C PRO A 257 -4.40 9.91 10.76
N ILE A 258 -5.67 9.84 10.35
CA ILE A 258 -6.13 10.35 9.04
C ILE A 258 -6.60 11.81 9.13
N SER A 259 -7.07 12.24 10.31
CA SER A 259 -7.64 13.59 10.48
C SER A 259 -6.59 14.69 10.73
N SER A 260 -5.42 14.34 11.26
CA SER A 260 -4.25 15.22 11.38
C SER A 260 -3.67 15.65 10.02
N LEU A 261 -4.04 14.97 8.92
CA LEU A 261 -3.66 15.31 7.55
C LEU A 261 -4.64 16.26 6.84
N SER A 262 -5.68 16.74 7.53
CA SER A 262 -6.73 17.58 6.93
C SER A 262 -6.65 19.08 7.24
N GLN A 263 -5.57 19.59 7.84
CA GLN A 263 -5.43 21.05 7.97
C GLN A 263 -4.91 21.67 6.67
N PRO A 264 -5.72 22.45 5.94
CA PRO A 264 -5.21 23.28 4.85
C PRO A 264 -4.31 24.37 5.42
N LEU A 265 -3.14 24.54 4.80
CA LEU A 265 -2.24 25.69 4.87
C LEU A 265 -3.01 27.02 4.98
N LYS A 266 -3.26 27.48 6.21
CA LYS A 266 -3.74 28.84 6.53
C LYS A 266 -3.02 29.38 7.76
N THR A 267 -1.69 29.30 7.78
CA THR A 267 -0.83 30.06 8.70
C THR A 267 0.46 30.50 8.01
N LEU A 268 0.32 31.12 6.84
CA LEU A 268 1.37 31.97 6.25
C LEU A 268 0.72 33.23 5.65
N SER A 269 0.07 34.00 6.52
CA SER A 269 -0.02 35.45 6.36
C SER A 269 0.38 36.09 7.70
N ARG A 270 1.68 36.16 7.96
CA ARG A 270 2.15 37.27 8.80
C ARG A 270 2.03 38.54 7.96
N PRO A 271 1.38 39.60 8.43
CA PRO A 271 1.54 40.90 7.78
C PRO A 271 3.02 41.30 7.89
N LEU A 272 3.56 41.80 6.77
CA LEU A 272 4.77 42.61 6.80
C LEU A 272 4.44 43.88 7.56
N ASP A 273 4.83 43.94 8.83
CA ASP A 273 4.92 45.19 9.55
C ASP A 273 6.20 45.91 9.06
N ILE A 274 5.98 47.05 8.40
CA ILE A 274 6.93 48.17 8.31
C ILE A 274 6.81 48.96 9.61
#